data_AF-A0A928Z762-F1
#
_entry.id   AF-A0A928Z762-F1
#
_cell.length_a   1.000
_cell.length_b   1.000
_cell.length_c   1.000
_cell.angle_alpha   90.00
_cell.angle_beta   90.00
_cell.angle_gamma   90.00
#
_symmetry.space_group_name_H-M   'P 1'
#
loop_
_entity.id
_entity.type
_entity.pdbx_description
1 polymer ?
#
loop_
_entity_poly.entity_id
_entity_poly.type
_entity_poly.pdbx_seq_one_letter_code
_entity_poly.pdbx_strand_id
1 'polypeptide(L)'
;MKALITTLVLLHFAGNLWHGNAHTTLEVPLSSFQTLFVVIVILISPLVGAILSWTRYFTIGNWTIGISMIGSVLFSVYYHYVLISIDNVEHLPPGTPAAQAHFANSAALIALLAFAAALLSFYAAGQFSNNRGCAKTSVDAALSKK
;
A
#
# COMPACT_ATOMS: atom_id res chain seq x y z
N MET A 1 7.71 1.77 -14.98
CA MET A 1 7.63 1.44 -13.54
C MET A 1 6.83 2.46 -12.73
N LYS A 2 7.17 3.77 -12.74
CA LYS A 2 6.45 4.82 -11.97
C LYS A 2 4.93 4.82 -12.18
N ALA A 3 4.49 4.84 -13.43
CA ALA A 3 3.07 4.84 -13.79
C ALA A 3 2.34 3.60 -13.25
N LEU A 4 2.91 2.40 -13.41
CA LEU A 4 2.33 1.16 -12.89
C LEU A 4 2.17 1.18 -11.36
N ILE A 5 3.21 1.58 -10.63
CA ILE A 5 3.15 1.71 -9.16
C ILE A 5 2.07 2.73 -8.77
N THR A 6 2.02 3.87 -9.47
CA THR A 6 0.99 4.90 -9.23
C THR A 6 -0.41 4.34 -9.48
N THR A 7 -0.61 3.58 -10.56
CA THR A 7 -1.89 2.91 -10.85
C THR A 7 -2.28 1.95 -9.73
N LEU A 8 -1.35 1.12 -9.23
CA LEU A 8 -1.63 0.21 -8.12
C LEU A 8 -2.00 0.96 -6.83
N VAL A 9 -1.31 2.06 -6.53
CA VAL A 9 -1.64 2.93 -5.38
C VAL A 9 -3.04 3.52 -5.53
N LEU A 10 -3.41 4.01 -6.72
CA LEU A 10 -4.74 4.57 -6.97
C LEU A 10 -5.84 3.51 -6.90
N LEU A 11 -5.58 2.30 -7.43
CA LEU A 11 -6.51 1.17 -7.32
C LEU A 11 -6.66 0.73 -5.86
N HIS A 12 -5.57 0.70 -5.09
CA HIS A 12 -5.61 0.39 -3.66
C HIS A 12 -6.40 1.44 -2.88
N PHE A 13 -6.21 2.72 -3.18
CA PHE A 13 -6.99 3.80 -2.58
C PHE A 13 -8.49 3.65 -2.90
N ALA A 14 -8.85 3.45 -4.17
CA ALA A 14 -10.23 3.21 -4.58
C ALA A 14 -10.82 1.95 -3.91
N GLY A 15 -10.03 0.88 -3.82
CA GLY A 15 -10.39 -0.35 -3.11
C GLY A 15 -10.66 -0.12 -1.62
N ASN A 16 -9.92 0.78 -0.97
CA ASN A 16 -10.19 1.15 0.42
C ASN A 16 -11.48 1.97 0.59
N LEU A 17 -11.85 2.81 -0.39
CA LEU A 17 -13.16 3.48 -0.36
C LEU A 17 -14.30 2.46 -0.48
N TRP A 18 -14.13 1.48 -1.37
CA TRP A 18 -15.09 0.39 -1.54
C TRP A 18 -15.19 -0.46 -0.27
N HIS A 19 -14.05 -0.85 0.31
CA HIS A 19 -14.00 -1.61 1.56
C HIS A 19 -14.55 -0.82 2.77
N GLY A 20 -14.26 0.47 2.85
CA GLY A 20 -14.85 1.35 3.87
C GLY A 20 -16.38 1.39 3.78
N ASN A 21 -16.95 1.32 2.58
CA ASN A 21 -18.39 1.15 2.43
C ASN A 21 -18.88 -0.21 2.95
N ALA A 22 -18.10 -1.29 2.80
CA ALA A 22 -18.43 -2.58 3.39
C ALA A 22 -18.48 -2.51 4.93
N HIS A 23 -17.53 -1.83 5.58
CA HIS A 23 -17.57 -1.55 7.02
C HIS A 23 -18.84 -0.82 7.44
N THR A 24 -19.25 0.22 6.69
CA THR A 24 -20.50 0.95 7.00
C THR A 24 -21.74 0.09 6.78
N THR A 25 -21.73 -0.81 5.80
CA THR A 25 -22.89 -1.64 5.44
C THR A 25 -23.14 -2.76 6.45
N LEU A 26 -22.06 -3.36 6.97
CA LEU A 26 -22.13 -4.42 7.98
C LEU A 26 -22.00 -3.89 9.40
N GLU A 27 -21.95 -2.56 9.59
CA GLU A 27 -21.76 -1.91 10.89
C GLU A 27 -20.55 -2.49 11.65
N VAL A 28 -19.42 -2.64 10.96
CA VAL A 28 -18.14 -3.06 11.54
C VAL A 28 -17.33 -1.81 11.86
N PRO A 29 -17.46 -1.22 13.07
CA PRO A 29 -16.77 0.01 13.41
C PRO A 29 -15.26 -0.23 13.57
N LEU A 30 -14.49 0.76 13.12
CA LEU A 30 -13.07 0.84 13.45
C LEU A 30 -12.89 1.60 14.77
N SER A 31 -11.99 1.12 15.62
CA SER A 31 -11.50 1.90 16.75
C SER A 31 -10.79 3.19 16.29
N SER A 32 -10.63 4.16 17.19
CA SER A 32 -9.92 5.40 16.88
C SER A 32 -8.48 5.15 16.40
N PHE A 33 -7.80 4.15 16.96
CA PHE A 33 -6.45 3.78 16.57
C PHE A 33 -6.41 3.15 15.17
N GLN A 34 -7.31 2.21 14.88
CA GLN A 34 -7.44 1.62 13.54
C GLN A 34 -7.75 2.70 12.50
N THR A 35 -8.70 3.60 12.80
CA THR A 35 -9.06 4.70 11.91
C THR A 35 -7.87 5.60 11.61
N LEU A 36 -7.10 5.98 12.63
CA LEU A 36 -5.91 6.80 12.47
C LEU A 36 -4.85 6.10 11.60
N PHE A 37 -4.63 4.80 11.84
CA PHE A 37 -3.70 4.00 11.05
C PHE A 37 -4.14 3.91 9.57
N VAL A 38 -5.41 3.62 9.32
CA VAL A 38 -5.97 3.55 7.96
C VAL A 38 -5.77 4.89 7.24
N VAL A 39 -6.16 6.00 7.86
CA VAL A 39 -6.05 7.32 7.23
C VAL A 39 -4.60 7.68 6.93
N ILE A 40 -3.70 7.56 7.90
CA ILE A 40 -2.32 8.02 7.75
C ILE A 40 -1.50 7.06 6.87
N VAL A 41 -1.53 5.76 7.20
CA VAL A 41 -0.63 4.76 6.61
C VAL A 41 -1.23 4.18 5.34
N ILE A 42 -2.51 3.83 5.34
CA ILE A 42 -3.12 3.10 4.22
C ILE A 42 -3.58 4.06 3.12
N LEU A 43 -4.09 5.25 3.46
CA LEU A 43 -4.60 6.21 2.48
C LEU A 43 -3.58 7.30 2.11
N ILE A 44 -3.10 8.09 3.07
CA ILE A 44 -2.33 9.31 2.78
C ILE A 44 -0.88 9.00 2.36
N SER A 45 -0.16 8.20 3.16
CA SER A 45 1.25 7.89 2.92
C SER A 45 1.56 7.38 1.51
N PRO A 46 0.83 6.41 0.93
CA PRO A 46 1.14 5.93 -0.41
C PRO A 46 0.84 6.96 -1.50
N LEU A 47 -0.16 7.83 -1.33
CA LEU A 47 -0.42 8.93 -2.26
C LEU A 47 0.71 9.95 -2.25
N VAL A 48 1.19 10.33 -1.05
CA VAL A 48 2.36 11.20 -0.90
C VAL A 48 3.60 10.55 -1.52
N GLY A 49 3.83 9.27 -1.25
CA GLY A 49 4.93 8.50 -1.85
C GLY A 49 4.84 8.44 -3.38
N ALA A 50 3.63 8.25 -3.94
CA ALA A 50 3.38 8.27 -5.37
C ALA A 50 3.75 9.63 -5.96
N ILE A 51 3.28 10.74 -5.39
CA ILE A 51 3.62 12.11 -5.83
C ILE A 51 5.14 12.31 -5.79
N LEU A 52 5.80 11.97 -4.67
CA LEU A 52 7.25 12.10 -4.53
C LEU A 52 8.03 11.28 -5.57
N SER A 53 7.51 10.11 -5.98
CA SER A 53 8.11 9.25 -7.00
C SER A 53 8.24 9.92 -8.37
N TRP A 54 7.41 10.93 -8.67
CA TRP A 54 7.46 11.70 -9.90
C TRP A 54 8.44 12.88 -9.84
N THR A 55 9.05 13.15 -8.69
CA THR A 55 10.00 14.23 -8.48
C THR A 55 11.45 13.72 -8.39
N ARG A 56 12.39 14.62 -8.04
CA ARG A 56 13.77 14.26 -7.67
C ARG A 56 13.85 13.36 -6.43
N TYR A 57 12.79 13.28 -5.63
CA TYR A 57 12.71 12.46 -4.41
C TYR A 57 12.28 11.02 -4.68
N PHE A 58 12.56 10.50 -5.89
CA PHE A 58 12.13 9.17 -6.35
C PHE A 58 12.37 8.05 -5.33
N THR A 59 13.60 7.95 -4.79
CA THR A 59 13.94 6.90 -3.82
C THR A 59 13.10 7.02 -2.55
N ILE A 60 13.01 8.22 -1.98
CA ILE A 60 12.21 8.48 -0.77
C ILE A 60 10.74 8.13 -1.04
N GLY A 61 10.18 8.58 -2.16
CA GLY A 61 8.80 8.28 -2.54
C GLY A 61 8.51 6.78 -2.63
N ASN A 62 9.38 6.00 -3.27
CA ASN A 62 9.18 4.54 -3.37
C ASN A 62 9.39 3.82 -2.03
N TRP A 63 10.29 4.28 -1.17
CA TRP A 63 10.39 3.75 0.20
C TRP A 63 9.13 4.06 1.01
N THR A 64 8.59 5.27 0.90
CA THR A 64 7.33 5.65 1.54
C THR A 64 6.19 4.74 1.08
N ILE A 65 6.01 4.52 -0.23
CA ILE A 65 5.00 3.58 -0.76
C ILE A 65 5.25 2.17 -0.25
N GLY A 66 6.49 1.67 -0.34
CA GLY A 66 6.82 0.30 0.06
C GLY A 66 6.50 0.03 1.53
N ILE A 67 6.96 0.89 2.43
CA ILE A 67 6.73 0.75 3.88
C ILE A 67 5.23 0.87 4.19
N SER A 68 4.53 1.86 3.62
CA SER A 68 3.10 2.04 3.88
C SER A 68 2.27 0.87 3.37
N MET A 69 2.64 0.30 2.22
CA MET A 69 1.96 -0.86 1.64
C MET A 69 2.21 -2.15 2.43
N ILE A 70 3.41 -2.35 2.98
CA ILE A 70 3.65 -3.44 3.94
C ILE A 70 2.79 -3.24 5.20
N GLY A 71 2.74 -2.02 5.73
CA GLY A 71 1.84 -1.68 6.83
C GLY A 71 0.37 -2.01 6.52
N SER A 72 -0.09 -1.68 5.30
CA SER A 72 -1.42 -2.02 4.82
C SER A 72 -1.66 -3.52 4.71
N VAL A 73 -0.69 -4.30 4.22
CA VAL A 73 -0.82 -5.77 4.13
C VAL A 73 -0.91 -6.36 5.53
N LEU A 74 0.01 -6.00 6.43
CA LEU A 74 0.02 -6.53 7.79
C LEU A 74 -1.27 -6.20 8.54
N PHE A 75 -1.73 -4.95 8.44
CA PHE A 75 -2.99 -4.52 9.04
C PHE A 75 -4.18 -5.28 8.47
N SER A 76 -4.34 -5.29 7.14
CA SER A 76 -5.48 -5.93 6.47
C SER A 76 -5.51 -7.44 6.72
N VAL A 77 -4.37 -8.12 6.61
CA VAL A 77 -4.30 -9.56 6.86
C VAL A 77 -4.58 -9.89 8.32
N TYR A 78 -4.02 -9.11 9.25
CA TYR A 78 -4.20 -9.37 10.67
C TYR A 78 -5.67 -9.23 11.09
N TYR A 79 -6.33 -8.12 10.77
CA TYR A 79 -7.71 -7.88 11.21
C TYR A 79 -8.72 -8.75 10.44
N HIS A 80 -8.56 -8.90 9.13
CA HIS A 80 -9.57 -9.58 8.32
C HIS A 80 -9.45 -11.11 8.34
N TYR A 81 -8.28 -11.68 8.66
CA TYR A 81 -8.05 -13.12 8.53
C TYR A 81 -7.42 -13.80 9.75
N VAL A 82 -6.74 -13.07 10.65
CA VAL A 82 -6.02 -13.69 11.77
C VAL A 82 -6.72 -13.46 13.11
N LEU A 83 -7.03 -12.20 13.43
CA LEU A 83 -7.68 -11.84 14.69
C LEU A 83 -9.16 -12.24 14.62
N ILE A 84 -9.60 -13.10 15.52
CA ILE A 84 -11.03 -13.41 15.68
C ILE A 84 -11.73 -12.18 16.25
N SER A 85 -12.52 -11.50 15.42
CA SER A 85 -13.27 -10.29 15.76
C SER A 85 -14.38 -10.08 14.73
N ILE A 86 -15.26 -9.09 14.94
CA ILE A 86 -16.30 -8.71 13.97
C ILE A 86 -15.74 -8.17 12.65
N ASP A 87 -14.43 -7.90 12.60
CA ASP A 87 -13.70 -7.46 11.41
C ASP A 87 -13.13 -8.64 10.61
N ASN A 88 -13.25 -9.86 11.14
CA ASN A 88 -12.75 -11.06 10.49
C ASN A 88 -13.77 -11.59 9.48
N VAL A 89 -13.31 -11.96 8.28
CA VAL A 89 -14.19 -12.40 7.17
C VAL A 89 -15.01 -13.65 7.50
N GLU A 90 -14.55 -14.49 8.44
CA GLU A 90 -15.27 -15.69 8.89
C GLU A 90 -16.19 -15.43 10.10
N HIS A 91 -16.10 -14.25 10.72
CA HIS A 91 -16.82 -13.88 11.94
C HIS A 91 -17.59 -12.55 11.77
N LEU A 92 -17.99 -12.24 10.55
CA LEU A 92 -18.73 -11.02 10.23
C LEU A 92 -20.09 -10.97 10.95
N PRO A 93 -20.59 -9.76 11.27
CA PRO A 93 -21.95 -9.58 11.73
C PRO A 93 -22.99 -10.17 10.76
N PRO A 94 -24.21 -10.45 11.25
CA PRO A 94 -25.33 -10.83 10.39
C PRO A 94 -25.57 -9.78 9.30
N GLY A 95 -25.72 -10.24 8.06
CA GLY A 95 -25.96 -9.37 6.91
C GLY A 95 -26.42 -10.18 5.70
N THR A 96 -26.73 -9.51 4.60
CA THR A 96 -27.03 -10.22 3.36
C THR A 96 -25.78 -10.95 2.85
N PRO A 97 -25.91 -12.09 2.14
CA PRO A 97 -24.77 -12.77 1.55
C PRO A 97 -23.93 -11.87 0.63
N ALA A 98 -24.58 -10.94 -0.07
CA ALA A 98 -23.90 -9.97 -0.93
C ALA A 98 -23.06 -8.97 -0.12
N ALA A 99 -23.54 -8.51 1.04
CA ALA A 99 -22.79 -7.59 1.91
C ALA A 99 -21.56 -8.27 2.53
N GLN A 100 -21.71 -9.53 2.98
CA GLN A 100 -20.59 -10.32 3.50
C GLN A 100 -19.55 -10.63 2.41
N ALA A 101 -20.01 -11.00 1.21
CA ALA A 101 -19.12 -11.19 0.05
C ALA A 101 -18.41 -9.89 -0.36
N HIS A 102 -19.11 -8.75 -0.34
CA HIS A 102 -18.52 -7.45 -0.60
C HIS A 102 -17.38 -7.15 0.39
N PHE A 103 -17.60 -7.38 1.69
CA PHE A 103 -16.56 -7.22 2.70
C PHE A 103 -15.34 -8.11 2.42
N ALA A 104 -15.55 -9.42 2.24
CA ALA A 104 -14.46 -10.37 2.01
C ALA A 104 -13.68 -10.10 0.71
N ASN A 105 -14.38 -9.81 -0.39
CA ASN A 105 -13.77 -9.55 -1.69
C ASN A 105 -12.97 -8.25 -1.69
N SER A 106 -13.51 -7.19 -1.08
CA SER A 106 -12.81 -5.90 -0.98
C SER A 106 -11.59 -6.00 -0.06
N ALA A 107 -11.68 -6.74 1.06
CA ALA A 107 -10.55 -7.03 1.96
C ALA A 107 -9.40 -7.75 1.23
N ALA A 108 -9.73 -8.80 0.44
CA ALA A 108 -8.75 -9.52 -0.36
C ALA A 108 -8.11 -8.61 -1.42
N LEU A 109 -8.91 -7.82 -2.13
CA LEU A 109 -8.45 -6.91 -3.17
C LEU A 109 -7.43 -5.90 -2.63
N ILE A 110 -7.73 -5.22 -1.52
CA ILE A 110 -6.81 -4.22 -0.96
C ILE A 110 -5.50 -4.87 -0.47
N ALA A 111 -5.56 -6.08 0.09
CA ALA A 111 -4.35 -6.79 0.54
C ALA A 111 -3.45 -7.17 -0.65
N LEU A 112 -4.04 -7.68 -1.73
CA LEU A 112 -3.29 -8.08 -2.94
C LEU A 112 -2.70 -6.87 -3.68
N LEU A 113 -3.46 -5.79 -3.83
CA LEU A 113 -2.96 -4.55 -4.43
C LEU A 113 -1.81 -3.96 -3.61
N ALA A 114 -1.95 -3.94 -2.28
CA ALA A 114 -0.90 -3.46 -1.40
C ALA A 114 0.37 -4.31 -1.51
N PHE A 115 0.24 -5.63 -1.51
CA PHE A 115 1.38 -6.53 -1.64
C PHE A 115 2.12 -6.31 -2.97
N ALA A 116 1.39 -6.23 -4.09
CA ALA A 116 1.98 -5.98 -5.40
C ALA A 116 2.68 -4.60 -5.46
N ALA A 117 2.04 -3.55 -4.92
CA ALA A 117 2.62 -2.21 -4.86
C ALA A 117 3.88 -2.16 -3.99
N ALA A 118 3.92 -2.89 -2.87
CA ALA A 118 5.07 -2.97 -1.99
C ALA A 118 6.28 -3.59 -2.72
N LEU A 119 6.10 -4.75 -3.35
CA LEU A 119 7.17 -5.45 -4.08
C LEU A 119 7.76 -4.57 -5.19
N LEU A 120 6.89 -3.97 -6.02
CA LEU A 120 7.35 -3.14 -7.14
C LEU A 120 8.03 -1.85 -6.65
N SER A 121 7.57 -1.25 -5.56
CA SER A 121 8.17 -0.03 -5.02
C SER A 121 9.56 -0.29 -4.43
N PHE A 122 9.75 -1.37 -3.68
CA PHE A 122 11.08 -1.74 -3.18
C PHE A 122 12.03 -2.13 -4.31
N TYR A 123 11.55 -2.89 -5.30
CA TYR A 123 12.34 -3.19 -6.50
C TYR A 123 12.78 -1.91 -7.22
N ALA A 124 11.87 -0.97 -7.43
CA ALA A 124 12.16 0.30 -8.08
C ALA A 124 13.15 1.15 -7.28
N ALA A 125 13.04 1.18 -5.94
CA ALA A 125 13.97 1.87 -5.07
C ALA A 125 15.40 1.28 -5.14
N GLY A 126 15.53 -0.06 -5.17
CA GLY A 126 16.81 -0.76 -5.28
C GLY A 126 17.52 -0.49 -6.60
N GLN A 127 16.81 -0.56 -7.72
CA GLN A 127 17.38 -0.33 -9.05
C GLN A 127 17.94 1.09 -9.22
N PHE A 128 17.28 2.10 -8.65
CA PHE A 128 17.76 3.48 -8.77
C PHE A 128 19.03 3.75 -7.95
N SER A 129 19.18 3.08 -6.81
CA SER A 129 20.40 3.16 -6.01
C SER A 129 21.59 2.56 -6.75
N ASN A 130 21.40 1.40 -7.41
CA ASN A 130 22.44 0.75 -8.21
C ASN A 130 22.85 1.60 -9.42
N ASN A 131 21.89 2.18 -10.15
CA ASN A 131 22.18 3.01 -11.32
C ASN A 131 22.96 4.29 -10.96
N ARG A 132 22.67 4.92 -9.82
CA ARG A 132 23.45 6.07 -9.33
C ARG A 132 24.88 5.70 -8.93
N GLY A 133 25.07 4.52 -8.32
CA GLY A 133 26.41 4.01 -7.99
C GLY A 133 27.30 3.83 -9.21
N CYS A 134 26.79 3.18 -10.26
CA CYS A 134 27.52 2.93 -11.51
C CYS A 134 27.88 4.23 -12.27
N ALA A 135 26.96 5.21 -12.28
CA ALA A 135 27.21 6.50 -12.90
C ALA A 135 28.32 7.27 -12.17
N LYS A 136 28.32 7.24 -10.83
CA LYS A 136 29.33 7.91 -10.00
C LYS A 136 30.74 7.32 -10.23
N THR A 137 30.88 5.99 -10.18
CA THR A 137 32.18 5.33 -10.40
C THR A 137 32.75 5.62 -11.79
N SER A 138 31.90 5.70 -12.81
CA SER A 138 32.33 6.03 -14.18
C SER A 138 32.86 7.47 -14.30
N VAL A 139 32.22 8.43 -13.61
CA VAL A 139 32.67 9.83 -13.56
C VAL A 139 33.99 9.94 -12.80
N ASP A 140 34.10 9.31 -11.64
CA ASP A 140 35.32 9.34 -10.82
C ASP A 140 36.53 8.75 -11.58
N ALA A 141 36.33 7.64 -12.30
CA ALA A 141 37.35 7.03 -13.16
C ALA A 141 37.76 7.90 -14.37
N ALA A 142 36.84 8.72 -14.89
CA ALA A 142 37.15 9.66 -15.97
C ALA A 142 37.97 10.86 -15.46
N LEU A 143 37.71 11.30 -14.22
CA LEU A 143 38.42 12.41 -13.60
C LEU A 143 39.83 12.02 -13.13
N SER A 144 40.05 10.77 -12.70
CA SER A 144 41.38 10.32 -12.26
C SER A 144 42.39 10.13 -13.40
N LYS A 145 41.94 10.20 -14.67
CA LYS A 145 42.79 10.07 -15.87
C LYS A 145 43.25 11.43 -16.43
N LYS A 146 42.93 12.53 -15.75
CA LYS A 146 43.41 13.89 -16.07
C LYS A 146 44.43 14.32 -15.03
#